data_AF-A0A353B8M0-F1
#
_entry.id   AF-A0A353B8M0-F1
#
_cell.length_a   1.000
_cell.length_b   1.000
_cell.length_c   1.000
_cell.angle_alpha   90.00
_cell.angle_beta   90.00
_cell.angle_gamma   90.00
#
_symmetry.space_group_name_H-M   'P 1'
#
loop_
_entity.id
_entity.type
_entity.pdbx_description
1 polymer ?
#
loop_
_entity_poly.entity_id
_entity_poly.type
_entity_poly.pdbx_seq_one_letter_code
_entity_poly.pdbx_strand_id
1 'polypeptide(L)'
;TEQANVTAEMLQEVLDLDKIVVADAIKNTNNIAKPASIASLFPEDQVFIGRTASSGDFKDPCIGRLFHWGGDGSRIQGEKLIGVVEQYEEPQTRKQIIRVRHETDPHLLYIEMGELLTGVR
;
A
#
# COMPACT_ATOMS: atom_id res chain seq x y z
N THR A 1 -27.07 -19.27 -11.07
CA THR A 1 -27.80 -18.17 -10.41
C THR A 1 -27.07 -16.92 -10.82
N GLU A 2 -27.71 -16.00 -11.54
CA GLU A 2 -27.06 -14.77 -11.98
C GLU A 2 -26.45 -14.08 -10.75
N GLN A 3 -25.12 -14.05 -10.70
CA GLN A 3 -24.39 -13.18 -9.79
C GLN A 3 -24.73 -11.77 -10.29
N ALA A 4 -25.72 -11.13 -9.64
CA ALA A 4 -25.92 -9.70 -9.82
C ALA A 4 -24.55 -9.03 -9.67
N ASN A 5 -24.23 -8.05 -10.52
CA ASN A 5 -22.97 -7.31 -10.43
C ASN A 5 -22.90 -6.59 -9.08
N VAL A 6 -22.41 -7.27 -8.05
CA VAL A 6 -22.23 -6.73 -6.71
C VAL A 6 -21.05 -5.78 -6.79
N THR A 7 -21.29 -4.50 -6.57
CA THR A 7 -20.23 -3.48 -6.56
C THR A 7 -19.65 -3.33 -5.15
N ALA A 8 -18.45 -2.75 -5.06
CA ALA A 8 -17.82 -2.49 -3.77
C ALA A 8 -18.68 -1.54 -2.91
N GLU A 9 -19.37 -0.59 -3.53
CA GLU A 9 -20.25 0.36 -2.84
C GLU A 9 -21.46 -0.35 -2.21
N MET A 10 -22.03 -1.33 -2.91
CA MET A 10 -23.11 -2.15 -2.35
C MET A 10 -22.64 -2.95 -1.13
N LEU A 11 -21.40 -3.44 -1.15
CA LEU A 11 -20.81 -4.14 -0.01
C LEU A 11 -20.51 -3.21 1.15
N GLN A 12 -20.08 -1.97 0.90
CA GLN A 12 -19.86 -0.98 1.95
C GLN A 12 -21.14 -0.70 2.73
N GLU A 13 -22.26 -0.53 2.02
CA GLU A 13 -23.55 -0.27 2.65
C GLU A 13 -24.08 -1.48 3.42
N VAL A 14 -23.96 -2.69 2.87
CA VAL A 14 -24.47 -3.91 3.52
C VAL A 14 -23.65 -4.31 4.75
N LEU A 15 -22.33 -4.12 4.70
CA LEU A 15 -21.41 -4.51 5.77
C LEU A 15 -21.11 -3.37 6.76
N ASP A 16 -21.69 -2.19 6.54
CA ASP A 16 -21.47 -0.98 7.34
C ASP A 16 -19.97 -0.64 7.48
N LEU A 17 -19.25 -0.66 6.35
CA LEU A 17 -17.80 -0.42 6.28
C LEU A 17 -17.49 0.94 5.66
N ASP A 18 -16.70 1.74 6.37
CA ASP A 18 -16.22 3.06 5.91
C ASP A 18 -15.50 3.00 4.57
N LYS A 19 -14.72 1.94 4.33
CA LYS A 19 -13.86 1.80 3.15
C LYS A 19 -13.69 0.35 2.75
N ILE A 20 -13.92 0.05 1.47
CA ILE A 20 -13.50 -1.20 0.83
C ILE A 20 -12.40 -0.87 -0.19
N VAL A 21 -11.34 -1.67 -0.21
CA VAL A 21 -10.24 -1.56 -1.17
C VAL A 21 -10.12 -2.88 -1.91
N VAL A 22 -10.32 -2.84 -3.22
CA VAL A 22 -10.06 -3.98 -4.10
C VAL A 22 -8.59 -3.93 -4.51
N ALA A 23 -7.81 -4.92 -4.08
CA ALA A 23 -6.38 -4.95 -4.29
C ALA A 23 -6.03 -5.78 -5.54
N ASP A 24 -5.57 -5.13 -6.60
CA ASP A 24 -5.26 -5.75 -7.91
C ASP A 24 -3.76 -5.63 -8.27
N ALA A 25 -2.90 -5.59 -7.26
CA ALA A 25 -1.47 -5.49 -7.50
C ALA A 25 -0.93 -6.84 -7.97
N ILE A 26 -0.20 -6.85 -9.10
CA ILE A 26 0.46 -8.03 -9.65
C ILE A 26 1.98 -7.90 -9.56
N LYS A 27 2.68 -9.02 -9.37
CA LYS A 27 4.15 -9.07 -9.41
C LYS A 27 4.66 -10.22 -10.25
N ASN A 28 5.85 -10.02 -10.83
CA ASN A 28 6.62 -11.15 -11.36
C ASN A 28 7.25 -11.90 -10.17
N THR A 29 6.93 -13.17 -10.04
CA THR A 29 7.41 -14.04 -8.96
C THR A 29 8.73 -14.73 -9.30
N ASN A 30 9.17 -14.67 -10.57
CA ASN A 30 10.41 -15.27 -11.01
C ASN A 30 11.60 -14.31 -10.90
N ASN A 31 12.77 -14.87 -10.62
CA ASN A 31 14.04 -14.15 -10.63
C ASN A 31 14.39 -13.62 -12.03
N ILE A 32 15.23 -12.60 -12.04
CA ILE A 32 15.82 -12.03 -13.25
C ILE A 32 16.45 -13.15 -14.09
N ALA A 33 16.23 -13.10 -15.42
CA ALA A 33 16.67 -14.08 -16.42
C ALA A 33 15.91 -15.44 -16.48
N LYS A 34 14.78 -15.58 -15.77
CA LYS A 34 13.82 -16.69 -15.99
C LYS A 34 12.58 -16.20 -16.76
N PRO A 35 11.83 -17.09 -17.44
CA PRO A 35 10.55 -16.72 -18.04
C PRO A 35 9.62 -16.11 -16.98
N ALA A 36 8.89 -15.06 -17.34
CA ALA A 36 8.05 -14.33 -16.39
C ALA A 36 6.93 -15.24 -15.84
N SER A 37 6.67 -15.15 -14.54
CA SER A 37 5.50 -15.75 -13.90
C SER A 37 4.77 -14.66 -13.14
N ILE A 38 3.67 -14.20 -13.71
CA ILE A 38 2.86 -13.12 -13.17
C ILE A 38 1.85 -13.75 -12.21
N ALA A 39 1.82 -13.26 -10.97
CA ALA A 39 0.82 -13.64 -9.99
C ALA A 39 0.32 -12.40 -9.24
N SER A 40 -0.88 -12.49 -8.70
CA SER A 40 -1.40 -11.47 -7.79
C SER A 40 -0.53 -11.41 -6.52
N LEU A 41 -0.29 -10.19 -6.05
CA LEU A 41 0.31 -9.94 -4.75
C LEU A 41 -0.69 -10.26 -3.62
N PHE A 42 -1.98 -10.13 -3.91
CA PHE A 42 -3.08 -10.38 -2.99
C PHE A 42 -3.83 -11.65 -3.42
N PRO A 43 -3.71 -12.76 -2.68
CA PRO A 43 -4.41 -14.00 -3.00
C PRO A 43 -5.93 -13.78 -3.05
N GLU A 44 -6.59 -14.39 -4.04
CA GLU A 44 -8.05 -14.26 -4.23
C GLU A 44 -8.86 -14.89 -3.09
N ASP A 45 -8.25 -15.79 -2.30
CA ASP A 45 -8.90 -16.51 -1.21
C ASP A 45 -8.78 -15.82 0.16
N GLN A 46 -8.27 -14.59 0.18
CA GLN A 46 -7.97 -13.85 1.41
C GLN A 46 -8.57 -12.46 1.40
N VAL A 47 -9.19 -12.09 2.53
CA VAL A 47 -9.70 -10.75 2.77
C VAL A 47 -9.17 -10.27 4.12
N PHE A 48 -8.67 -9.04 4.15
CA PHE A 48 -8.25 -8.40 5.39
C PHE A 48 -9.31 -7.40 5.85
N ILE A 49 -9.72 -7.50 7.10
CA ILE A 49 -10.59 -6.53 7.76
C ILE A 49 -9.85 -5.93 8.95
N GLY A 50 -9.91 -4.61 9.11
CA GLY A 50 -9.25 -3.97 10.24
C GLY A 50 -9.44 -2.47 10.29
N ARG A 51 -9.10 -1.89 11.44
CA ARG A 51 -9.16 -0.46 11.67
C ARG A 51 -7.91 0.22 11.13
N THR A 52 -8.10 1.12 10.18
CA THR A 52 -7.02 2.00 9.66
C THR A 52 -6.99 3.33 10.40
N ALA A 53 -5.87 4.05 10.32
CA ALA A 53 -5.74 5.36 10.95
C ALA A 53 -6.64 6.38 10.24
N SER A 54 -7.38 7.16 11.02
CA SER A 54 -8.24 8.26 10.54
C SER A 54 -7.54 9.61 10.58
N SER A 55 -6.41 9.70 11.31
CA SER A 55 -5.65 10.93 11.51
C SER A 55 -4.15 10.66 11.59
N GLY A 56 -3.36 11.74 11.50
CA GLY A 56 -1.91 11.69 11.74
C GLY A 56 -1.50 11.56 13.21
N ASP A 57 -2.43 11.61 14.16
CA ASP A 57 -2.12 11.43 15.57
C ASP A 57 -1.79 9.97 15.85
N PHE A 58 -0.58 9.72 16.37
CA PHE A 58 -0.09 8.39 16.72
C PHE A 58 -0.94 7.71 17.81
N LYS A 59 -1.71 8.48 18.58
CA LYS A 59 -2.60 7.95 19.63
C LYS A 59 -3.88 7.31 19.08
N ASP A 60 -4.27 7.58 17.82
CA ASP A 60 -5.43 6.93 17.22
C ASP A 60 -5.11 5.44 16.95
N PRO A 61 -5.81 4.50 17.61
CA PRO A 61 -5.52 3.07 17.49
C PRO A 61 -5.83 2.57 16.09
N CYS A 62 -4.86 1.89 15.47
CA CYS A 62 -4.97 1.31 14.14
C CYS A 62 -4.03 0.11 13.98
N ILE A 63 -4.26 -0.68 12.92
CA ILE A 63 -3.42 -1.85 12.59
C ILE A 63 -1.94 -1.47 12.37
N GLY A 64 -1.69 -0.34 11.72
CA GLY A 64 -0.36 0.10 11.38
C GLY A 64 -0.35 1.47 10.73
N ARG A 65 0.85 2.01 10.54
CA ARG A 65 1.09 3.33 9.96
C ARG A 65 2.30 3.28 9.04
N LEU A 66 2.36 4.21 8.09
CA LEU A 66 3.54 4.45 7.30
C LEU A 66 4.41 5.49 8.02
N PHE A 67 5.60 5.09 8.47
CA PHE A 67 6.60 6.04 8.94
C PHE A 67 7.33 6.65 7.76
N HIS A 68 7.78 7.88 7.94
CA HIS A 68 8.58 8.58 6.96
C HIS A 68 9.67 9.39 7.65
N TRP A 69 10.84 9.51 7.01
CA TRP A 69 11.97 10.24 7.56
C TRP A 69 12.10 11.62 6.90
N GLY A 70 11.64 12.64 7.62
CA GLY A 70 11.67 14.05 7.21
C GLY A 70 13.06 14.57 6.85
N GLY A 71 14.07 14.13 7.60
CA GLY A 71 15.46 14.54 7.41
C GLY A 71 16.13 13.94 6.17
N ASP A 72 15.57 12.86 5.62
CA ASP A 72 16.24 12.05 4.59
C ASP A 72 15.45 11.97 3.27
N GLY A 73 14.61 12.99 3.04
CA GLY A 73 14.02 13.29 1.74
C GLY A 73 12.56 12.90 1.58
N SER A 74 11.92 12.30 2.59
CA SER A 74 10.45 12.15 2.58
C SER A 74 9.78 13.36 3.22
N ARG A 75 8.87 14.05 2.52
CA ARG A 75 8.17 15.24 3.02
C ARG A 75 6.67 15.02 3.04
N ILE A 76 6.00 15.59 4.04
CA ILE A 76 4.54 15.72 4.04
C ILE A 76 4.17 17.06 3.40
N GLN A 77 3.32 17.02 2.38
CA GLN A 77 2.68 18.20 1.79
C GLN A 77 1.16 18.04 1.86
N GLY A 78 0.52 18.77 2.77
CA GLY A 78 -0.89 18.54 3.11
C GLY A 78 -1.07 17.16 3.75
N GLU A 79 -1.95 16.33 3.19
CA GLU A 79 -2.19 14.94 3.64
C GLU A 79 -1.37 13.91 2.84
N LYS A 80 -0.53 14.35 1.91
CA LYS A 80 0.21 13.47 1.00
C LYS A 80 1.68 13.39 1.37
N LEU A 81 2.20 12.17 1.31
CA LEU A 81 3.61 11.89 1.41
C LEU A 81 4.26 12.01 0.04
N ILE A 82 5.28 12.85 -0.07
CA ILE A 82 6.00 13.14 -1.32
C ILE A 82 7.49 12.90 -1.13
N GLY A 83 8.12 12.34 -2.17
CA GLY A 83 9.57 12.25 -2.23
C GLY A 83 10.21 13.58 -2.66
N VAL A 84 11.41 13.87 -2.17
CA VAL A 84 12.22 14.99 -2.65
C VAL A 84 12.91 14.58 -3.94
N VAL A 85 12.79 15.41 -4.98
CA VAL A 85 13.42 15.19 -6.27
C VAL A 85 14.70 16.03 -6.36
N GLU A 86 15.81 15.37 -6.67
CA GLU A 86 17.12 15.98 -6.87
C GLU A 86 17.61 15.66 -8.29
N GLN A 87 18.31 16.61 -8.90
CA GLN A 87 18.90 16.46 -10.22
C GLN A 87 20.37 16.82 -10.17
N TYR A 88 21.25 15.91 -10.61
CA TYR A 88 22.68 16.16 -10.69
C TYR A 88 23.30 15.46 -11.90
N GLU A 89 24.42 15.99 -12.38
CA GLU A 89 25.21 15.35 -13.42
C GLU A 89 26.18 14.35 -12.78
N GLU A 90 26.22 13.13 -13.30
CA GLU A 90 27.17 12.09 -12.88
C GLU A 90 28.26 11.90 -13.95
N PRO A 91 29.47 12.45 -13.74
CA PRO A 91 30.49 12.48 -14.79
C PRO A 91 31.01 11.10 -15.18
N GLN A 92 31.00 10.13 -14.26
CA GLN A 92 31.49 8.77 -14.51
C GLN A 92 30.63 8.04 -15.54
N THR A 93 29.32 8.24 -15.50
CA THR A 93 28.37 7.60 -16.41
C THR A 93 27.96 8.53 -17.57
N ARG A 94 28.37 9.81 -17.52
CA ARG A 94 27.94 10.89 -18.43
C ARG A 94 26.42 10.99 -18.53
N LYS A 95 25.74 10.83 -17.39
CA LYS A 95 24.28 10.86 -17.29
C LYS A 95 23.84 12.00 -16.39
N GLN A 96 22.65 12.49 -16.68
CA GLN A 96 21.89 13.30 -15.75
C GLN A 96 21.06 12.37 -14.88
N ILE A 97 21.32 12.39 -13.57
CA ILE A 97 20.61 11.58 -12.60
C ILE A 97 19.47 12.42 -12.04
N ILE A 98 18.26 11.86 -12.13
CA ILE A 98 17.09 12.35 -11.41
C ILE A 98 16.85 11.34 -10.29
N ARG A 99 17.07 11.76 -9.04
CA ARG A 99 16.91 10.94 -7.86
C ARG A 99 15.66 11.36 -7.11
N VAL A 100 14.82 10.39 -6.76
CA VAL A 100 13.72 10.58 -5.81
C VAL A 100 14.13 9.97 -4.49
N ARG A 101 14.14 10.79 -3.44
CA ARG A 101 14.32 10.34 -2.06
C ARG A 101 12.95 10.17 -1.43
N HIS A 102 12.57 8.94 -1.10
CA HIS A 102 11.25 8.64 -0.54
C HIS A 102 11.39 7.57 0.53
N GLU A 103 12.06 7.93 1.61
CA GLU A 103 12.36 7.01 2.71
C GLU A 103 11.14 6.88 3.62
N THR A 104 10.51 5.71 3.52
CA THR A 104 9.29 5.35 4.22
C THR A 104 9.33 3.88 4.59
N ASP A 105 8.65 3.54 5.68
CA ASP A 105 8.55 2.15 6.12
C ASP A 105 7.21 1.91 6.82
N PRO A 106 6.41 0.92 6.37
CA PRO A 106 5.21 0.53 7.08
C PRO A 106 5.55 -0.18 8.40
N HIS A 107 4.85 0.19 9.46
CA HIS A 107 5.00 -0.44 10.76
C HIS A 107 3.64 -0.82 11.33
N LEU A 108 3.54 -2.06 11.81
CA LEU A 108 2.35 -2.56 12.49
C LEU A 108 2.40 -2.11 13.95
N LEU A 109 1.28 -1.57 14.45
CA LEU A 109 1.17 -1.05 15.82
C LEU A 109 0.39 -2.01 16.71
N TYR A 110 -0.86 -2.26 16.35
CA TYR A 110 -1.75 -3.14 17.09
C TYR A 110 -2.31 -4.18 16.13
N ILE A 111 -1.66 -5.34 16.08
CA ILE A 111 -2.05 -6.43 15.16
C ILE A 111 -3.48 -6.89 15.46
N GLU A 112 -3.91 -6.76 16.71
CA GLU A 112 -5.25 -7.07 17.20
C GLU A 112 -6.35 -6.19 16.59
N MET A 113 -5.98 -5.09 15.92
CA MET A 113 -6.92 -4.19 15.23
C MET A 113 -7.26 -4.65 13.81
N GLY A 114 -6.84 -5.85 13.42
CA GLY A 114 -7.27 -6.46 12.16
C GLY A 114 -7.17 -7.97 12.16
N GLU A 115 -7.89 -8.58 11.24
CA GLU A 115 -7.98 -10.02 11.08
C GLU A 115 -7.88 -10.37 9.59
N LEU A 116 -7.13 -11.43 9.29
CA LEU A 116 -7.04 -12.01 7.96
C LEU A 116 -8.03 -13.17 7.85
N LEU A 117 -9.07 -12.97 7.04
CA LEU A 117 -10.01 -14.02 6.69
C LEU A 117 -9.45 -14.84 5.54
N THR A 118 -9.27 -16.15 5.77
CA THR A 118 -8.81 -17.10 4.76
C THR A 118 -9.94 -17.99 4.27
N GLY A 119 -9.91 -18.41 3.00
CA GLY A 119 -10.90 -19.31 2.41
C GLY A 119 -12.16 -18.60 1.92
N VAL A 120 -12.10 -17.28 1.70
CA VAL A 120 -13.19 -16.50 1.10
C VAL A 120 -13.26 -16.85 -0.39
N ARG A 121 -14.46 -17.12 -0.93
CA ARG A 121 -14.70 -17.49 -2.34
C ARG A 121 -16.02 -16.92 -2.84
#